data_AF-A0A101E0V2-F1
#
_entry.id   AF-A0A101E0V2-F1
#
_cell.length_a   1.000
_cell.length_b   1.000
_cell.length_c   1.000
_cell.angle_alpha   90.00
_cell.angle_beta   90.00
_cell.angle_gamma   90.00
#
_symmetry.space_group_name_H-M   'P 1'
#
loop_
_entity.id
_entity.type
_entity.pdbx_description
1 polymer ?
#
loop_
_entity_poly.entity_id
_entity_poly.type
_entity_poly.pdbx_seq_one_letter_code
_entity_poly.pdbx_strand_id
1 'polypeptide(L)'
;MFSLKVESEEGFCKIRLFPEHPEFSVGGYGRDDILVFKGAPVSLSAIQKMLEREFGDVIVNFRENSIEIEMQRMDCSLVIEDVASAIKEMMESAAKDLDKIEEVIKESLEKYLRRVGGDNGN
;
A
#
# COMPACT_ATOMS: atom_id res chain seq x y z
N MET A 1 6.87 9.56 0.15
CA MET A 1 5.76 8.78 -0.44
C MET A 1 4.44 9.49 -0.14
N PHE A 2 4.20 9.78 1.13
CA PHE A 2 3.07 10.57 1.62
C PHE A 2 3.56 11.57 2.68
N SER A 3 2.78 12.63 2.90
CA SER A 3 2.92 13.52 4.06
C SER A 3 2.00 13.08 5.18
N LEU A 4 2.36 13.45 6.41
CA LEU A 4 1.67 13.11 7.64
C LEU A 4 1.08 14.36 8.28
N LYS A 5 -0.17 14.27 8.74
CA LYS A 5 -0.76 15.22 9.68
C LYS A 5 -1.22 14.46 10.91
N VAL A 6 -0.81 14.90 12.09
CA VAL A 6 -1.10 14.22 13.34
C VAL A 6 -2.01 15.10 14.18
N GLU A 7 -3.14 14.54 14.60
CA GLU A 7 -4.10 15.15 15.50
C GLU A 7 -4.17 14.25 16.75
N SER A 8 -3.70 14.75 17.89
CA SER A 8 -3.79 14.04 19.18
C SER A 8 -4.91 14.64 20.02
N GLU A 9 -5.88 13.83 20.41
CA GLU A 9 -6.94 14.16 21.37
C GLU A 9 -6.83 13.20 22.57
N GLU A 10 -7.42 13.52 23.71
CA GLU A 10 -7.26 12.77 24.98
C GLU A 10 -7.34 11.24 24.80
N GLY A 11 -6.18 10.56 24.81
CA GLY A 11 -6.07 9.09 24.69
C GLY A 11 -6.13 8.51 23.27
N PHE A 12 -6.27 9.35 22.24
CA PHE A 12 -6.34 8.95 20.83
C PHE A 12 -5.26 9.61 19.98
N CYS A 13 -4.67 8.81 19.10
CA CYS A 13 -3.75 9.25 18.07
C CYS A 13 -4.45 9.13 16.72
N LYS A 14 -4.69 10.26 16.04
CA LYS A 14 -5.19 10.30 14.67
C LYS A 14 -4.07 10.72 13.73
N ILE A 15 -3.69 9.82 12.83
CA ILE A 15 -2.65 10.05 11.82
C ILE A 15 -3.34 10.10 10.47
N ARG A 16 -3.25 11.24 9.78
CA ARG A 16 -3.70 11.37 8.38
C ARG A 16 -2.51 11.30 7.43
N LEU A 17 -2.63 10.42 6.44
CA LEU A 17 -1.67 10.18 5.37
C LEU A 17 -2.20 10.81 4.09
N PHE A 18 -1.43 11.73 3.50
CA PHE A 18 -1.77 12.37 2.23
C PHE A 18 -0.76 11.95 1.15
N PRO A 19 -1.22 11.51 -0.04
CA PRO A 19 -0.33 11.30 -1.17
C PRO A 19 0.51 12.55 -1.47
N GLU A 20 1.82 12.36 -1.58
CA GLU A 20 2.73 13.39 -2.09
C GLU A 20 3.30 13.02 -3.46
N HIS A 21 3.57 11.72 -3.66
CA HIS A 21 4.11 11.23 -4.92
C HIS A 21 2.99 10.90 -5.92
N PRO A 22 3.17 11.21 -7.21
CA PRO A 22 2.19 10.88 -8.26
C PRO A 22 2.03 9.37 -8.48
N GLU A 23 3.02 8.58 -8.09
CA GLU A 23 2.97 7.12 -8.15
C GLU A 23 2.18 6.51 -6.98
N PHE A 24 1.80 7.34 -5.99
CA PHE A 24 1.02 6.94 -4.83
C PHE A 24 -0.37 7.56 -4.92
N SER A 25 -1.42 6.74 -4.83
CA SER A 25 -2.80 7.22 -4.78
C SER A 25 -3.60 6.47 -3.72
N VAL A 26 -4.60 7.16 -3.17
CA VAL A 26 -5.66 6.52 -2.40
C VAL A 26 -6.83 6.28 -3.35
N GLY A 27 -7.33 5.04 -3.35
CA GLY A 27 -8.22 4.54 -4.39
C GLY A 27 -7.50 4.28 -5.72
N GLY A 28 -8.25 3.67 -6.64
CA GLY A 28 -7.78 3.26 -7.96
C GLY A 28 -8.53 2.04 -8.46
N TYR A 29 -8.45 1.76 -9.77
CA TYR A 29 -9.06 0.56 -10.36
C TYR A 29 -10.57 0.38 -10.09
N GLY A 30 -11.31 1.48 -9.93
CA GLY A 30 -12.74 1.46 -9.57
C GLY A 30 -13.02 1.15 -8.10
N ARG A 31 -12.01 1.21 -7.23
CA ARG A 31 -12.10 0.97 -5.78
C ARG A 31 -11.61 2.18 -5.00
N ASP A 32 -12.24 2.44 -3.87
CA ASP A 32 -11.87 3.48 -2.90
C ASP A 32 -11.12 2.90 -1.67
N ASP A 33 -11.26 1.60 -1.44
CA ASP A 33 -10.73 0.87 -0.29
C ASP A 33 -9.30 0.33 -0.47
N ILE A 34 -8.49 0.99 -1.30
CA ILE A 34 -7.11 0.59 -1.59
C ILE A 34 -6.14 1.77 -1.53
N LEU A 35 -4.88 1.46 -1.26
CA LEU A 35 -3.72 2.26 -1.65
C LEU A 35 -3.12 1.68 -2.92
N VAL A 36 -2.65 2.55 -3.81
CA VAL A 36 -1.89 2.14 -4.99
C VAL A 36 -0.52 2.81 -4.92
N PHE A 37 0.54 2.03 -5.02
CA PHE A 37 1.90 2.53 -5.19
C PHE A 37 2.57 1.84 -6.36
N LYS A 38 3.07 2.61 -7.34
CA LYS A 38 3.69 2.06 -8.56
C LYS A 38 2.82 1.00 -9.25
N GLY A 39 1.51 1.23 -9.27
CA GLY A 39 0.54 0.30 -9.82
C GLY A 39 0.14 -0.85 -8.90
N ALA A 40 0.89 -1.15 -7.83
CA ALA A 40 0.56 -2.22 -6.89
C ALA A 40 -0.55 -1.80 -5.90
N PRO A 41 -1.70 -2.51 -5.89
CA PRO A 41 -2.79 -2.22 -4.99
C PRO A 41 -2.64 -2.96 -3.65
N VAL A 42 -2.88 -2.25 -2.55
CA VAL A 42 -2.95 -2.81 -1.19
C VAL A 42 -4.25 -2.35 -0.54
N SER A 43 -5.08 -3.29 -0.06
CA SER A 43 -6.36 -2.92 0.56
C SER A 43 -6.17 -2.26 1.93
N LEU A 44 -7.03 -1.30 2.28
CA LEU A 44 -7.06 -0.69 3.61
C LEU A 44 -7.23 -1.73 4.73
N SER A 45 -8.01 -2.78 4.47
CA SER A 45 -8.17 -3.90 5.41
C SER A 45 -6.87 -4.66 5.70
N ALA A 46 -5.95 -4.73 4.73
CA ALA A 46 -4.67 -5.40 4.90
C ALA A 46 -3.72 -4.52 5.73
N ILE A 47 -3.76 -3.20 5.51
CA ILE A 47 -3.04 -2.21 6.30
C ILE A 47 -3.52 -2.25 7.74
N GLN A 48 -4.84 -2.20 7.96
CA GLN A 48 -5.43 -2.28 9.29
C GLN A 48 -4.97 -3.54 10.03
N LYS A 49 -5.11 -4.72 9.42
CA LYS A 49 -4.66 -5.99 10.03
C LYS A 49 -3.17 -6.03 10.35
N MET A 50 -2.34 -5.37 9.54
CA MET A 50 -0.91 -5.29 9.80
C MET A 50 -0.63 -4.38 11.00
N LEU A 51 -1.23 -3.19 11.01
CA LEU A 51 -1.08 -2.25 12.12
C LEU A 51 -1.67 -2.81 13.43
N GLU A 52 -2.79 -3.54 13.37
CA GLU A 52 -3.40 -4.15 14.55
C GLU A 52 -2.47 -5.16 15.24
N ARG A 53 -1.68 -5.92 14.45
CA ARG A 53 -0.72 -6.88 14.98
C ARG A 53 0.42 -6.22 15.75
N GLU A 54 0.81 -5.02 15.35
CA GLU A 54 1.94 -4.29 15.92
C GLU A 54 1.50 -3.34 17.04
N PHE A 55 0.34 -2.71 16.90
CA PHE A 55 -0.07 -1.58 17.73
C PHE A 55 -1.38 -1.77 18.50
N GLY A 56 -2.10 -2.89 18.33
CA GLY A 56 -3.34 -3.18 19.03
C GLY A 56 -4.59 -2.66 18.31
N ASP A 57 -5.51 -2.01 19.03
CA ASP A 57 -6.76 -1.53 18.42
C ASP A 57 -6.50 -0.34 17.48
N VAL A 58 -6.56 -0.61 16.17
CA VAL A 58 -6.33 0.37 15.09
C VAL A 58 -7.53 0.39 14.14
N ILE A 59 -8.00 1.59 13.81
CA ILE A 59 -9.05 1.80 12.82
C ILE A 59 -8.45 2.56 11.64
N VAL A 60 -8.59 2.02 10.43
CA VAL A 60 -8.14 2.68 9.20
C VAL A 60 -9.34 3.11 8.38
N ASN A 61 -9.50 4.41 8.20
CA ASN A 61 -10.59 5.02 7.46
C ASN A 61 -10.10 5.72 6.20
N PHE A 62 -10.89 5.62 5.14
CA PHE A 62 -10.71 6.45 3.95
C PHE A 62 -11.38 7.81 4.14
N ARG A 63 -10.69 8.89 3.79
CA ARG A 63 -11.17 10.27 3.87
C ARG A 63 -10.74 11.05 2.62
N GLU A 64 -11.60 11.08 1.61
CA GLU A 64 -11.40 11.82 0.35
C GLU A 64 -10.10 11.45 -0.40
N ASN A 65 -9.01 12.17 -0.14
CA ASN A 65 -7.67 11.92 -0.70
C ASN A 65 -6.66 11.59 0.42
N SER A 66 -7.14 10.95 1.47
CA SER A 66 -6.29 10.63 2.61
C SER A 66 -6.76 9.37 3.29
N ILE A 67 -5.85 8.80 4.05
CA ILE A 67 -6.15 7.72 4.99
C ILE A 67 -5.99 8.28 6.38
N GLU A 68 -6.99 8.04 7.20
CA GLU A 68 -6.98 8.36 8.62
C GLU A 68 -6.79 7.06 9.40
N ILE A 69 -5.77 7.05 10.25
CA ILE A 69 -5.45 5.94 11.14
C ILE A 69 -5.71 6.43 12.55
N GLU A 70 -6.64 5.78 13.24
CA GLU A 70 -7.01 6.09 14.60
C GLU A 70 -6.56 4.96 15.53
N MET A 71 -5.91 5.32 16.63
CA MET A 71 -5.33 4.38 17.59
C MET A 71 -5.59 4.88 19.01
N GLN A 72 -5.95 3.99 19.94
CA GLN A 72 -6.09 4.33 21.36
C GLN A 72 -4.73 4.31 22.07
N ARG A 73 -3.94 5.38 21.93
CA ARG A 73 -2.62 5.51 22.57
C ARG A 73 -2.33 6.93 23.03
N MET A 74 -1.67 7.05 24.19
CA MET A 74 -1.24 8.34 24.77
C MET A 74 0.10 8.83 24.20
N ASP A 75 0.91 7.93 23.65
CA ASP A 75 2.27 8.19 23.16
C ASP A 75 2.33 8.36 21.64
N CYS A 76 1.41 9.14 21.08
CA CYS A 76 1.26 9.34 19.64
C CYS A 76 2.59 9.70 18.95
N SER A 77 3.41 10.58 19.56
CA SER A 77 4.72 11.00 19.04
C SER A 77 5.71 9.86 18.80
N LEU A 78 5.62 8.76 19.57
CA LEU A 78 6.54 7.63 19.45
C LEU A 78 6.12 6.64 18.37
N VAL A 79 4.85 6.63 17.97
CA VAL A 79 4.26 5.59 17.12
C VAL A 79 4.07 6.06 15.67
N ILE A 80 4.01 7.37 15.42
CA ILE A 80 3.76 7.92 14.09
C ILE A 80 4.82 7.47 13.07
N GLU A 81 6.10 7.50 13.45
CA GLU A 81 7.20 7.10 12.55
C GLU A 81 7.15 5.61 12.25
N ASP A 82 6.80 4.78 13.25
CA ASP A 82 6.68 3.33 13.09
C ASP A 82 5.51 2.98 12.16
N VAL A 83 4.33 3.59 12.36
CA VAL A 83 3.14 3.40 11.51
C VAL A 83 3.43 3.82 10.07
N ALA A 84 4.04 4.99 9.89
CA ALA A 84 4.42 5.48 8.57
C ALA A 84 5.42 4.54 7.88
N SER A 85 6.41 4.05 8.63
CA SER A 85 7.42 3.11 8.10
C SER A 85 6.80 1.78 7.71
N ALA A 86 5.94 1.19 8.56
CA ALA A 86 5.28 -0.07 8.29
C ALA A 86 4.40 -0.03 7.03
N ILE A 87 3.63 1.05 6.84
CA ILE A 87 2.83 1.26 5.63
C ILE A 87 3.72 1.41 4.41
N LYS A 88 4.77 2.22 4.50
CA LYS A 88 5.72 2.42 3.41
C LYS A 88 6.37 1.09 2.98
N GLU A 89 6.84 0.30 3.93
CA GLU A 89 7.47 -1.01 3.66
C GLU A 89 6.49 -1.98 3.02
N MET A 90 5.25 -2.05 3.50
CA MET A 90 4.20 -2.87 2.89
C MET A 90 3.95 -2.46 1.42
N MET A 91 3.84 -1.17 1.14
CA MET A 91 3.62 -0.67 -0.22
C MET A 91 4.82 -0.93 -1.14
N GLU A 92 6.04 -0.72 -0.64
CA GLU A 92 7.26 -1.01 -1.41
C GLU A 92 7.43 -2.50 -1.69
N SER A 93 7.08 -3.37 -0.74
CA SER A 93 7.09 -4.81 -0.96
C SER A 93 6.06 -5.22 -2.00
N ALA A 94 4.83 -4.69 -1.94
CA ALA A 94 3.79 -4.97 -2.92
C ALA A 94 4.20 -4.54 -4.33
N ALA A 95 4.84 -3.38 -4.47
CA ALA A 95 5.40 -2.92 -5.74
C ALA A 95 6.48 -3.89 -6.28
N LYS A 96 7.43 -4.31 -5.43
CA LYS A 96 8.47 -5.27 -5.82
C LYS A 96 7.90 -6.62 -6.25
N ASP A 97 6.83 -7.08 -5.60
CA ASP A 97 6.21 -8.34 -5.96
C ASP A 97 5.42 -8.25 -7.26
N LEU A 98 4.80 -7.09 -7.53
CA LEU A 98 4.18 -6.81 -8.82
C LEU A 98 5.22 -6.81 -9.96
N ASP A 99 6.38 -6.16 -9.76
CA ASP A 99 7.47 -6.14 -10.74
C ASP A 99 7.93 -7.56 -11.10
N LYS A 100 8.12 -8.44 -10.09
CA LYS A 100 8.47 -9.85 -10.32
C LYS A 100 7.40 -10.60 -11.11
N ILE A 101 6.12 -10.37 -10.80
CA ILE A 101 5.01 -11.00 -11.54
C ILE A 101 5.05 -10.56 -13.01
N GLU A 102 5.28 -9.28 -13.27
CA GLU A 102 5.41 -8.75 -14.63
C GLU A 102 6.57 -9.41 -15.39
N GLU A 103 7.74 -9.55 -14.75
CA GLU A 103 8.88 -10.26 -15.34
C GLU A 103 8.56 -11.71 -15.68
N VAL A 104 7.92 -12.46 -14.77
CA VAL A 104 7.53 -13.85 -14.98
C VAL A 104 6.52 -13.98 -16.14
N ILE A 105 5.57 -13.05 -16.25
CA ILE A 105 4.61 -13.02 -17.36
C ILE A 105 5.32 -12.74 -18.68
N LYS A 106 6.22 -11.75 -18.73
CA LYS A 106 7.02 -11.43 -19.92
C LYS A 106 7.83 -12.64 -20.39
N GLU A 107 8.55 -13.30 -19.49
CA GLU A 107 9.30 -14.52 -19.82
C GLU A 107 8.40 -15.65 -20.35
N SER A 108 7.22 -15.81 -19.74
CA SER A 108 6.26 -16.85 -20.15
C SER A 108 5.69 -16.57 -21.54
N LEU A 109 5.36 -15.31 -21.83
CA LEU A 109 4.90 -14.87 -23.15
C LEU A 109 5.99 -15.04 -24.21
N GLU A 110 7.24 -14.68 -23.92
CA GLU A 110 8.36 -14.91 -24.84
C GLU A 110 8.54 -16.39 -25.17
N LYS A 111 8.49 -17.26 -24.15
CA LYS A 111 8.57 -18.72 -24.33
C LYS A 111 7.42 -19.23 -25.20
N TYR A 112 6.21 -18.71 -24.99
CA TYR A 112 5.04 -19.05 -25.80
C TYR A 112 5.22 -18.61 -27.27
N LEU A 113 5.60 -17.34 -27.50
CA LEU A 113 5.80 -16.79 -28.85
C LEU A 113 6.89 -17.52 -29.62
N ARG A 114 8.00 -17.91 -28.96
CA ARG A 114 9.05 -18.73 -29.60
C ARG A 114 8.55 -20.12 -30.01
N ARG A 115 7.61 -20.72 -29.25
CA ARG A 115 7.03 -22.02 -29.58
C ARG A 115 6.02 -21.94 -30.72
N VAL A 116 5.19 -20.90 -30.74
CA VAL A 116 4.14 -20.73 -31.77
C VAL A 116 4.72 -20.14 -33.07
N GLY A 117 5.74 -19.30 -32.99
CA GLY A 117 6.46 -18.76 -34.14
C GLY A 117 7.56 -19.67 -34.69
N GLY A 118 7.83 -20.81 -34.03
CA GLY A 118 8.93 -21.73 -34.36
C GLY A 118 8.57 -22.91 -35.26
N ASP A 119 7.32 -23.01 -35.74
CA ASP A 119 6.86 -24.14 -36.58
C ASP A 119 6.67 -23.74 -38.05
N ASN A 120 7.60 -22.93 -38.57
CA ASN A 120 7.73 -22.67 -40.00
C ASN A 120 9.16 -22.99 -40.44
N GLY A 121 9.38 -24.24 -40.85
CA GLY A 121 10.49 -24.59 -41.74
C GLY A 121 11.22 -25.88 -41.43
N ASN A 122 10.54 -27.02 -41.56
CA ASN A 122 11.16 -28.23 -42.09
C ASN A 122 10.21 -28.91 -43.07
#